data_AF-A0A2W5X659-F1
#
_entry.id   AF-A0A2W5X659-F1
#
_cell.length_a   1.000
_cell.length_b   1.000
_cell.length_c   1.000
_cell.angle_alpha   90.00
_cell.angle_beta   90.00
_cell.angle_gamma   90.00
#
_symmetry.space_group_name_H-M   'P 1'
#
loop_
_entity.id
_entity.type
_entity.pdbx_description
1 polymer ?
#
loop_
_entity_poly.entity_id
_entity_poly.type
_entity_poly.pdbx_seq_one_letter_code
_entity_poly.pdbx_strand_id
1 'polypeptide(L)'
;MAKSRIFSFMIGALLAIALGDTALAAAKIRVEYVRLNRGGDEKTPATQLLSSIVGPATTITAGATSVQSGAAPSFAPDRQYSGGVFARITPLQGAAIVLVGDNPTASETSGVRISVGQDPIYLPVTAGQKVAAIEAGDGAAAPPSAPLTYSVAAGSPFTLTSAWTKVVTTTAATKALSISDVTGGAYDVRWTTVAAGAAAPSSGEPGQNIGFQETFPFGVPIGDVYLRSASGAQASVYKGD
;
A
#
# COMPACT_ATOMS: atom_id res chain seq x y z
N MET A 1 38.93 44.82 -61.07
CA MET A 1 37.46 44.88 -60.91
C MET A 1 36.96 43.52 -60.42
N ALA A 2 36.09 43.53 -59.39
CA ALA A 2 35.27 42.45 -58.78
C ALA A 2 35.91 41.05 -58.59
N LYS A 3 36.34 40.60 -57.39
CA LYS A 3 35.58 40.20 -56.18
C LYS A 3 34.29 39.42 -56.46
N SER A 4 34.29 38.10 -56.21
CA SER A 4 33.21 37.46 -55.44
C SER A 4 33.67 36.13 -54.84
N ARG A 5 33.51 36.03 -53.51
CA ARG A 5 33.76 34.86 -52.68
C ARG A 5 32.48 34.01 -52.70
N ILE A 6 32.57 32.72 -53.04
CA ILE A 6 31.49 31.77 -52.76
C ILE A 6 31.86 31.06 -51.47
N PHE A 7 31.21 31.50 -50.41
CA PHE A 7 31.32 31.02 -49.05
C PHE A 7 30.51 29.73 -48.90
N SER A 8 31.14 28.76 -48.24
CA SER A 8 30.57 27.66 -47.45
C SER A 8 29.16 27.93 -46.91
N PHE A 9 28.21 27.01 -47.09
CA PHE A 9 27.13 26.62 -46.17
C PHE A 9 26.14 25.74 -46.93
N MET A 10 26.11 24.43 -46.65
CA MET A 10 24.91 23.55 -46.72
C MET A 10 25.31 22.10 -46.39
N ILE A 11 25.81 21.88 -45.18
CA ILE A 11 25.64 20.61 -44.45
C ILE A 11 24.92 21.01 -43.18
N GLY A 12 23.59 20.97 -43.23
CA GLY A 12 22.75 21.54 -42.18
C GLY A 12 21.27 21.45 -42.49
N ALA A 13 20.85 20.36 -43.10
CA ALA A 13 19.45 19.96 -43.11
C ALA A 13 19.41 18.51 -42.61
N LEU A 14 19.84 18.32 -41.37
CA LEU A 14 19.38 17.19 -40.61
C LEU A 14 17.88 17.40 -40.48
N LEU A 15 17.15 16.60 -41.25
CA LEU A 15 15.71 16.43 -41.18
C LEU A 15 15.38 16.05 -39.72
N ALA A 16 15.20 17.07 -38.88
CA ALA A 16 14.49 16.94 -37.62
C ALA A 16 13.06 16.59 -38.02
N ILE A 17 12.83 15.29 -38.20
CA ILE A 17 11.51 14.70 -38.10
C ILE A 17 10.95 15.28 -36.81
N ALA A 18 9.95 16.15 -36.95
CA ALA A 18 9.07 16.54 -35.88
C ALA A 18 8.29 15.29 -35.44
N LEU A 19 8.99 14.35 -34.82
CA LEU A 19 8.44 13.65 -33.68
C LEU A 19 8.20 14.79 -32.72
N GLY A 20 6.94 15.16 -32.57
CA GLY A 20 6.52 15.99 -31.46
C GLY A 20 7.07 15.30 -30.23
N ASP A 21 8.17 15.83 -29.73
CA ASP A 21 8.64 15.63 -28.38
C ASP A 21 7.60 16.35 -27.52
N THR A 22 6.39 15.78 -27.48
CA THR A 22 5.52 15.92 -26.33
C THR A 22 6.35 15.35 -25.21
N ALA A 23 7.20 16.20 -24.61
CA ALA A 23 7.81 15.95 -23.33
C ALA A 23 6.68 15.37 -22.49
N LEU A 24 6.78 14.06 -22.19
CA LEU A 24 5.73 13.35 -21.49
C LEU A 24 5.41 14.20 -20.27
N ALA A 25 4.19 14.70 -20.24
CA ALA A 25 3.84 15.72 -19.29
C ALA A 25 3.92 15.07 -17.92
N ALA A 26 4.86 15.53 -17.09
CA ALA A 26 5.19 14.97 -15.79
C ALA A 26 3.93 14.51 -15.05
N ALA A 27 3.96 13.28 -14.52
CA ALA A 27 2.84 12.70 -13.84
C ALA A 27 2.45 13.53 -12.62
N LYS A 28 1.15 13.73 -12.41
CA LYS A 28 0.63 14.52 -11.29
C LYS A 28 -0.37 13.70 -10.52
N ILE A 29 -0.16 13.60 -9.21
CA ILE A 29 -1.04 12.85 -8.32
C ILE A 29 -1.47 13.73 -7.15
N ARG A 30 -2.70 13.52 -6.68
CA ARG A 30 -3.19 14.07 -5.42
C ARG A 30 -3.14 12.99 -4.35
N VAL A 31 -2.55 13.32 -3.22
CA VAL A 31 -2.49 12.49 -2.02
C VAL A 31 -3.38 13.12 -0.97
N GLU A 32 -4.33 12.33 -0.47
CA GLU A 32 -5.20 12.69 0.64
C GLU A 32 -5.13 11.60 1.70
N TYR A 33 -5.11 11.99 2.96
CA TYR A 33 -5.19 11.03 4.05
C TYR A 33 -6.66 10.83 4.40
N VAL A 34 -7.10 9.58 4.46
CA VAL A 34 -8.51 9.24 4.62
C VAL A 34 -8.71 8.11 5.60
N ARG A 35 -9.89 8.08 6.21
CA ARG A 35 -10.41 6.90 6.90
C ARG A 35 -11.44 6.23 6.01
N LEU A 36 -11.46 4.90 6.07
CA LEU A 36 -12.41 4.08 5.35
C LEU A 36 -13.37 3.45 6.36
N ASN A 37 -14.66 3.47 6.04
CA ASN A 37 -15.67 2.69 6.75
C ASN A 37 -15.73 1.29 6.16
N ARG A 38 -15.84 0.29 7.03
CA ARG A 38 -16.37 -1.02 6.64
C ARG A 38 -17.88 -0.83 6.42
N GLY A 39 -18.26 -0.40 5.21
CA GLY A 39 -19.66 -0.24 4.83
C GLY A 39 -20.26 -1.60 4.49
N GLY A 40 -20.80 -2.30 5.47
CA GLY A 40 -21.51 -3.55 5.25
C GLY A 40 -22.15 -4.07 6.53
N ASP A 41 -23.45 -4.30 6.49
CA ASP A 41 -24.15 -5.12 7.45
C ASP A 41 -23.69 -6.58 7.27
N GLU A 42 -23.93 -7.46 8.24
CA GLU A 42 -23.50 -8.88 8.26
C GLU A 42 -23.90 -9.71 7.01
N LYS A 43 -24.75 -9.16 6.13
CA LYS A 43 -25.30 -9.81 4.93
C LYS A 43 -24.82 -9.24 3.59
N THR A 44 -24.04 -8.15 3.58
CA THR A 44 -23.61 -7.48 2.34
C THR A 44 -22.09 -7.38 2.32
N PRO A 45 -21.40 -7.80 1.23
CA PRO A 45 -19.94 -7.65 1.13
C PRO A 45 -19.56 -6.19 1.40
N ALA A 46 -18.61 -5.97 2.32
CA ALA A 46 -18.29 -4.62 2.77
C ALA A 46 -17.75 -3.77 1.60
N THR A 47 -18.56 -2.85 1.09
CA THR A 47 -18.10 -1.83 0.17
C THR A 47 -17.34 -0.80 1.00
N GLN A 48 -16.04 -0.62 0.75
CA GLN A 48 -15.25 0.39 1.45
C GLN A 48 -15.76 1.78 1.06
N LEU A 49 -16.43 2.45 2.00
CA LEU A 49 -16.93 3.80 1.81
C LEU A 49 -15.96 4.78 2.45
N LEU A 50 -15.61 5.85 1.74
CA LEU A 50 -14.85 6.96 2.30
C LEU A 50 -15.60 7.52 3.52
N SER A 51 -14.97 7.51 4.69
CA SER A 51 -15.62 7.98 5.92
C SER A 51 -15.29 9.42 6.23
N SER A 52 -14.02 9.79 6.10
CA SER A 52 -13.54 11.15 6.35
C SER A 52 -12.17 11.39 5.71
N ILE A 53 -11.89 12.65 5.37
CA ILE A 53 -10.56 13.13 4.99
C ILE A 53 -9.89 13.68 6.26
N VAL A 54 -8.70 13.19 6.57
CA VAL A 54 -7.94 13.46 7.79
C VAL A 54 -6.59 14.09 7.47
N GLY A 55 -6.60 15.39 7.14
CA GLY A 55 -5.41 16.19 6.89
C GLY A 55 -5.44 16.93 5.56
N PRO A 56 -4.42 17.78 5.29
CA PRO A 56 -4.37 18.52 4.03
C PRO A 56 -4.09 17.59 2.86
N ALA A 57 -4.78 17.85 1.74
CA ALA A 57 -4.42 17.25 0.47
C ALA A 57 -3.09 17.83 -0.01
N THR A 58 -2.23 16.98 -0.57
CA THR A 58 -0.99 17.41 -1.21
C THR A 58 -0.98 16.94 -2.65
N THR A 59 -0.29 17.69 -3.51
CA THR A 59 -0.11 17.32 -4.92
C THR A 59 1.36 17.09 -5.17
N ILE A 60 1.69 15.96 -5.80
CA ILE A 60 3.04 15.61 -6.20
C ILE A 60 3.10 15.67 -7.72
N THR A 61 4.11 16.37 -8.25
CA THR A 61 4.48 16.29 -9.66
C THR A 61 5.74 15.43 -9.74
N ALA A 62 5.61 14.27 -10.35
CA ALA A 62 6.66 13.28 -10.51
C ALA A 62 7.14 13.27 -11.96
N GLY A 63 8.46 13.31 -12.15
CA GLY A 63 9.11 13.04 -13.43
C GLY A 63 9.89 11.73 -13.35
N ALA A 64 10.95 11.60 -14.15
CA ALA A 64 11.80 10.40 -14.18
C ALA A 64 12.52 10.07 -12.85
N THR A 65 12.58 10.99 -11.88
CA THR A 65 13.20 10.77 -10.56
C THR A 65 12.13 10.71 -9.47
N SER A 66 12.35 9.85 -8.47
CA SER A 66 11.39 9.69 -7.37
C SER A 66 11.27 10.96 -6.53
N VAL A 67 10.03 11.40 -6.34
CA VAL A 67 9.67 12.53 -5.49
C VAL A 67 8.82 12.03 -4.34
N GLN A 68 9.09 12.53 -3.13
CA GLN A 68 8.32 12.20 -1.93
C GLN A 68 7.37 13.33 -1.55
N SER A 69 6.24 12.96 -0.96
CA SER A 69 5.38 13.89 -0.22
C SER A 69 6.08 14.37 1.05
N GLY A 70 5.48 15.38 1.70
CA GLY A 70 5.70 15.58 3.13
C GLY A 70 5.30 14.35 3.95
N ALA A 71 5.84 14.24 5.16
CA ALA A 71 5.48 13.17 6.09
C ALA A 71 3.98 13.24 6.44
N ALA A 72 3.34 12.08 6.53
CA ALA A 72 1.97 11.92 6.97
C ALA A 72 1.84 12.47 8.39
N PRO A 73 0.81 13.30 8.66
CA PRO A 73 0.63 13.89 9.97
C PRO A 73 0.29 12.83 11.02
N SER A 74 0.43 13.18 12.29
CA SER A 74 -0.16 12.38 13.36
C SER A 74 -1.68 12.42 13.25
N PHE A 75 -2.31 11.26 13.16
CA PHE A 75 -3.77 11.16 13.12
C PHE A 75 -4.30 11.01 14.55
N ALA A 76 -5.25 11.86 14.96
CA ALA A 76 -5.88 11.74 16.27
C ALA A 76 -6.54 10.35 16.39
N PRO A 77 -6.45 9.64 17.53
CA PRO A 77 -7.08 8.33 17.66
C PRO A 77 -8.59 8.45 17.44
N ASP A 78 -9.12 7.64 16.52
CA ASP A 78 -10.57 7.49 16.40
C ASP A 78 -11.04 6.31 17.24
N ARG A 79 -11.99 6.54 18.12
CA ARG A 79 -12.61 5.47 18.89
C ARG A 79 -13.69 4.72 18.10
N GLN A 80 -14.13 5.26 16.96
CA GLN A 80 -15.22 4.69 16.15
C GLN A 80 -14.73 3.88 14.94
N TYR A 81 -13.47 4.02 14.52
CA TYR A 81 -12.96 3.34 13.32
C TYR A 81 -11.69 2.54 13.63
N SER A 82 -11.78 1.22 13.49
CA SER A 82 -10.65 0.30 13.67
C SER A 82 -9.77 0.14 12.43
N GLY A 83 -10.14 0.75 11.30
CA GLY A 83 -9.58 0.47 9.98
C GLY A 83 -8.24 1.12 9.63
N GLY A 84 -7.63 1.91 10.53
CA GLY A 84 -6.40 2.65 10.21
C GLY A 84 -6.64 3.85 9.28
N VAL A 85 -5.56 4.53 8.89
CA VAL A 85 -5.58 5.66 7.95
C VAL A 85 -4.90 5.24 6.65
N PHE A 86 -5.40 5.76 5.53
CA PHE A 86 -4.92 5.45 4.18
C PHE A 86 -4.50 6.73 3.45
N ALA A 87 -3.47 6.63 2.64
CA ALA A 87 -3.24 7.56 1.55
C ALA A 87 -4.18 7.18 0.39
N ARG A 88 -5.22 7.98 0.16
CA ARG A 88 -6.00 7.99 -1.07
C ARG A 88 -5.18 8.72 -2.14
N ILE A 89 -4.82 8.00 -3.20
CA ILE A 89 -4.00 8.53 -4.28
C ILE A 89 -4.84 8.62 -5.55
N THR A 90 -5.05 9.84 -6.03
CA THR A 90 -5.82 10.13 -7.23
C THR A 90 -4.89 10.60 -8.35
N PRO A 91 -4.81 9.89 -9.49
CA PRO A 91 -4.05 10.37 -10.65
C PRO A 91 -4.76 11.57 -11.28
N LEU A 92 -4.04 12.69 -11.42
CA LEU A 92 -4.54 13.92 -12.03
C LEU A 92 -4.00 14.12 -13.45
N GLN A 93 -2.79 13.64 -13.73
CA GLN A 93 -2.13 13.76 -15.02
C GLN A 93 -1.13 12.63 -15.23
N GLY A 94 -1.03 12.10 -16.44
CA GLY A 94 -0.09 11.05 -16.79
C GLY A 94 -0.31 9.74 -16.04
N ALA A 95 0.73 8.92 -16.01
CA ALA A 95 0.79 7.70 -15.21
C ALA A 95 1.94 7.81 -14.21
N ALA A 96 1.73 7.33 -12.99
CA ALA A 96 2.72 7.34 -11.93
C ALA A 96 2.87 5.95 -11.30
N ILE A 97 4.05 5.64 -10.78
CA ILE A 97 4.23 4.52 -9.86
C ILE A 97 4.38 5.08 -8.45
N VAL A 98 3.58 4.56 -7.53
CA VAL A 98 3.48 5.08 -6.16
C VAL A 98 3.77 4.02 -5.09
N LEU A 99 4.34 4.46 -3.97
CA LEU A 99 4.70 3.62 -2.83
C LEU A 99 4.57 4.40 -1.51
N VAL A 100 4.25 3.72 -0.40
CA VAL A 100 4.23 4.28 0.96
C VAL A 100 5.31 3.65 1.83
N GLY A 101 5.96 4.44 2.69
CA GLY A 101 6.95 3.97 3.68
C GLY A 101 7.61 5.13 4.43
N ASP A 102 8.59 4.86 5.28
CA ASP A 102 9.27 5.92 6.07
C ASP A 102 10.16 6.82 5.20
N ASN A 103 10.91 6.20 4.29
CA ASN A 103 11.71 6.86 3.27
C ASN A 103 11.59 6.10 1.94
N PRO A 104 10.40 6.08 1.34
CA PRO A 104 10.13 5.25 0.18
C PRO A 104 10.82 5.83 -1.06
N THR A 105 11.33 4.96 -1.92
CA THR A 105 11.86 5.34 -3.24
C THR A 105 11.08 4.54 -4.28
N ALA A 106 10.25 5.23 -5.06
CA ALA A 106 9.50 4.59 -6.13
C ALA A 106 10.43 4.31 -7.33
N SER A 107 10.20 3.18 -8.00
CA SER A 107 10.93 2.77 -9.20
C SER A 107 9.98 2.01 -10.11
N GLU A 108 10.35 1.82 -11.38
CA GLU A 108 9.56 1.04 -12.35
C GLU A 108 9.26 -0.39 -11.89
N THR A 109 10.05 -0.91 -10.95
CA THR A 109 9.91 -2.25 -10.39
C THR A 109 9.32 -2.29 -8.99
N SER A 110 9.04 -1.12 -8.38
CA SER A 110 8.62 -1.03 -6.98
C SER A 110 7.51 -0.01 -6.80
N GLY A 111 6.29 -0.50 -6.59
CA GLY A 111 5.12 0.30 -6.29
C GLY A 111 3.89 -0.17 -7.04
N VAL A 112 2.85 0.66 -7.01
CA VAL A 112 1.60 0.46 -7.73
C VAL A 112 1.53 1.48 -8.86
N ARG A 113 1.35 1.02 -10.09
CA ARG A 113 1.11 1.90 -11.23
C ARG A 113 -0.33 2.42 -11.18
N ILE A 114 -0.48 3.73 -11.31
CA ILE A 114 -1.77 4.42 -11.42
C ILE A 114 -1.76 5.34 -12.64
N SER A 115 -2.90 5.47 -13.29
CA SER A 115 -3.08 6.28 -14.49
C SER A 115 -4.39 7.07 -14.44
N VAL A 116 -4.42 8.23 -15.08
CA VAL A 116 -5.65 9.02 -15.21
C VAL A 116 -6.79 8.16 -15.77
N GLY A 117 -7.98 8.28 -15.17
CA GLY A 117 -9.16 7.49 -15.51
C GLY A 117 -9.33 6.21 -14.68
N GLN A 118 -8.33 5.82 -13.88
CA GLN A 118 -8.50 4.79 -12.86
C GLN A 118 -9.11 5.36 -11.58
N ASP A 119 -9.84 4.52 -10.85
CA ASP A 119 -10.31 4.85 -9.51
C ASP A 119 -9.12 5.12 -8.56
N PRO A 120 -9.28 6.00 -7.56
CA PRO A 120 -8.25 6.22 -6.57
C PRO A 120 -7.86 4.93 -5.86
N ILE A 121 -6.57 4.74 -5.63
CA ILE A 121 -6.07 3.64 -4.80
C ILE A 121 -5.95 4.08 -3.35
N TYR A 122 -6.00 3.12 -2.43
CA TYR A 122 -5.87 3.34 -1.00
C TYR A 122 -4.68 2.54 -0.48
N LEU A 123 -3.63 3.24 -0.06
CA LEU A 123 -2.43 2.62 0.51
C LEU A 123 -2.40 2.87 2.02
N PRO A 124 -2.23 1.84 2.87
CA PRO A 124 -2.13 2.02 4.31
C PRO A 124 -0.99 2.97 4.67
N VAL A 125 -1.20 3.85 5.64
CA VAL A 125 -0.20 4.83 6.06
C VAL A 125 -0.23 5.08 7.57
N THR A 126 0.94 5.17 8.17
CA THR A 126 1.11 5.59 9.57
C THR A 126 1.72 6.98 9.66
N ALA A 127 1.60 7.62 10.83
CA ALA A 127 2.20 8.93 11.07
C ALA A 127 3.72 8.88 10.82
N GLY A 128 4.25 9.86 10.09
CA GLY A 128 5.67 9.93 9.72
C GLY A 128 6.00 9.31 8.36
N GLN A 129 5.18 8.39 7.84
CA GLN A 129 5.38 7.79 6.52
C GLN A 129 5.12 8.80 5.39
N LYS A 130 5.71 8.57 4.22
CA LYS A 130 5.58 9.42 3.03
C LYS A 130 5.01 8.61 1.87
N VAL A 131 4.46 9.31 0.89
CA VAL A 131 4.15 8.76 -0.43
C VAL A 131 5.28 9.13 -1.38
N ALA A 132 5.93 8.15 -2.01
CA ALA A 132 6.85 8.39 -3.12
C ALA A 132 6.13 8.17 -4.45
N ALA A 133 6.49 8.96 -5.45
CA ALA A 133 6.00 8.83 -6.82
C ALA A 133 7.15 9.01 -7.83
N ILE A 134 7.10 8.24 -8.92
CA ILE A 134 7.83 8.52 -10.16
C ILE A 134 6.83 8.61 -11.31
N GLU A 135 7.18 9.32 -12.37
CA GLU A 135 6.53 9.17 -13.66
C GLU A 135 6.71 7.72 -14.13
N ALA A 136 5.60 7.08 -14.53
CA ALA A 136 5.64 5.75 -15.12
C ALA A 136 5.94 5.90 -16.61
N GLY A 137 7.01 5.28 -17.11
CA GLY A 137 7.34 5.29 -18.53
C GLY A 137 6.21 4.73 -19.41
N ASP A 138 6.14 5.21 -20.65
CA ASP A 138 5.33 4.63 -21.74
C ASP A 138 5.94 3.30 -22.17
N GLY A 139 5.88 2.30 -21.30
CA GLY A 139 6.55 1.02 -21.55
C GLY A 139 6.08 -0.06 -20.59
N ALA A 140 5.44 -1.07 -21.16
CA ALA A 140 4.94 -2.30 -20.57
C ALA A 140 3.83 -2.12 -19.51
N ALA A 141 2.72 -2.86 -19.72
CA ALA A 141 1.86 -3.25 -18.62
C ALA A 141 2.76 -3.72 -17.47
N ALA A 142 2.47 -3.28 -16.24
CA ALA A 142 3.19 -3.74 -15.07
C ALA A 142 3.38 -5.26 -15.21
N PRO A 143 4.62 -5.78 -15.13
CA PRO A 143 4.84 -7.21 -15.28
C PRO A 143 3.84 -7.91 -14.36
N PRO A 144 3.11 -8.93 -14.85
CA PRO A 144 2.10 -9.60 -14.04
C PRO A 144 2.77 -9.96 -12.73
N SER A 145 2.20 -9.49 -11.62
CA SER A 145 2.73 -9.75 -10.29
C SER A 145 3.04 -11.24 -10.21
N ALA A 146 4.28 -11.59 -9.84
CA ALA A 146 4.65 -12.98 -9.68
C ALA A 146 3.61 -13.67 -8.76
N PRO A 147 3.18 -14.90 -9.08
CA PRO A 147 2.20 -15.60 -8.25
C PRO A 147 2.68 -15.63 -6.81
N LEU A 148 1.84 -15.08 -5.93
CA LEU A 148 2.18 -14.98 -4.51
C LEU A 148 2.14 -16.38 -3.91
N THR A 149 3.30 -16.86 -3.46
CA THR A 149 3.43 -18.20 -2.89
C THR A 149 3.18 -18.10 -1.39
N TYR A 150 2.14 -18.78 -0.92
CA TYR A 150 1.87 -18.89 0.51
C TYR A 150 2.70 -20.00 1.13
N SER A 151 3.39 -19.67 2.21
CA SER A 151 4.04 -20.62 3.12
C SER A 151 3.25 -20.71 4.41
N VAL A 152 3.18 -21.92 4.97
CA VAL A 152 2.56 -22.14 6.28
C VAL A 152 3.50 -21.56 7.35
N ALA A 153 2.97 -20.75 8.26
CA ALA A 153 3.75 -20.23 9.38
C ALA A 153 4.21 -21.38 10.29
N ALA A 154 5.46 -21.33 10.75
CA ALA A 154 6.00 -22.36 11.63
C ALA A 154 5.15 -22.49 12.91
N GLY A 155 4.68 -23.69 13.22
CA GLY A 155 3.80 -23.97 14.36
C GLY A 155 2.30 -23.92 14.05
N SER A 156 1.90 -23.62 12.81
CA SER A 156 0.51 -23.74 12.36
C SER A 156 0.11 -25.21 12.14
N PRO A 157 -1.11 -25.64 12.54
CA PRO A 157 -2.12 -24.87 13.25
C PRO A 157 -1.74 -24.63 14.72
N PHE A 158 -1.99 -23.43 15.21
CA PHE A 158 -1.75 -23.05 16.60
C PHE A 158 -2.95 -23.42 17.46
N THR A 159 -2.73 -24.19 18.54
CA THR A 159 -3.70 -24.31 19.62
C THR A 159 -3.64 -23.08 20.49
N LEU A 160 -4.71 -22.29 20.49
CA LEU A 160 -4.74 -21.01 21.20
C LEU A 160 -5.22 -21.18 22.64
N THR A 161 -4.94 -20.18 23.46
CA THR A 161 -5.45 -20.08 24.83
C THR A 161 -6.04 -18.68 25.03
N SER A 162 -6.52 -18.39 26.24
CA SER A 162 -6.96 -17.05 26.62
C SER A 162 -5.80 -16.04 26.67
N ALA A 163 -4.54 -16.50 26.66
CA ALA A 163 -3.35 -15.68 26.54
C ALA A 163 -2.96 -15.44 25.07
N TRP A 164 -2.23 -14.35 24.84
CA TRP A 164 -1.73 -13.97 23.52
C TRP A 164 -0.54 -14.85 23.10
N THR A 165 -0.70 -15.57 22.01
CA THR A 165 0.33 -16.41 21.39
C THR A 165 0.88 -15.70 20.16
N LYS A 166 2.19 -15.47 20.10
CA LYS A 166 2.84 -14.97 18.88
C LYS A 166 2.75 -16.05 17.80
N VAL A 167 2.25 -15.70 16.61
CA VAL A 167 2.06 -16.66 15.52
C VAL A 167 2.93 -16.40 14.30
N VAL A 168 3.28 -15.14 14.04
CA VAL A 168 4.16 -14.77 12.93
C VAL A 168 4.75 -13.39 13.16
N THR A 169 5.92 -13.14 12.56
CA THR A 169 6.44 -11.78 12.36
C THR A 169 6.30 -11.40 10.90
N THR A 170 5.64 -10.28 10.65
CA THR A 170 5.45 -9.69 9.33
C THR A 170 6.35 -8.47 9.18
N THR A 171 6.91 -8.30 7.99
CA THR A 171 7.84 -7.21 7.68
C THR A 171 7.36 -6.48 6.43
N ALA A 172 8.04 -5.40 6.02
CA ALA A 172 7.74 -4.74 4.75
C ALA A 172 7.91 -5.65 3.52
N ALA A 173 8.65 -6.75 3.66
CA ALA A 173 8.76 -7.78 2.63
C ALA A 173 7.49 -8.63 2.53
N THR A 174 6.73 -8.81 3.62
CA THR A 174 5.52 -9.65 3.61
C THR A 174 4.43 -9.04 2.73
N LYS A 175 3.99 -9.81 1.75
CA LYS A 175 3.02 -9.37 0.73
C LYS A 175 1.61 -9.90 1.00
N ALA A 176 1.47 -11.01 1.71
CA ALA A 176 0.16 -11.46 2.20
C ALA A 176 0.24 -12.16 3.55
N LEU A 177 -0.87 -12.10 4.26
CA LEU A 177 -1.13 -12.84 5.49
C LEU A 177 -2.58 -13.32 5.45
N SER A 178 -2.79 -14.60 5.71
CA SER A 178 -4.11 -15.20 5.85
C SER A 178 -4.17 -15.96 7.16
N ILE A 179 -5.25 -15.74 7.91
CA ILE A 179 -5.50 -16.46 9.16
C ILE A 179 -6.89 -17.07 9.10
N SER A 180 -6.93 -18.38 9.33
CA SER A 180 -8.14 -19.18 9.26
C SER A 180 -8.42 -19.80 10.61
N ASP A 181 -9.63 -19.61 11.13
CA ASP A 181 -10.15 -20.43 12.21
C ASP A 181 -10.34 -21.87 11.72
N VAL A 182 -9.87 -22.84 12.50
CA VAL A 182 -9.91 -24.28 12.17
C VAL A 182 -10.98 -25.00 12.99
N THR A 183 -11.12 -24.68 14.28
CA THR A 183 -12.00 -25.42 15.21
C THR A 183 -12.92 -24.53 16.03
N GLY A 184 -12.75 -23.22 15.97
CA GLY A 184 -13.58 -22.22 16.65
C GLY A 184 -14.82 -21.82 15.85
N GLY A 185 -15.73 -21.15 16.53
CA GLY A 185 -16.85 -20.47 15.89
C GLY A 185 -16.41 -19.14 15.27
N ALA A 186 -17.25 -18.57 14.40
CA ALA A 186 -17.04 -17.21 13.92
C ALA A 186 -16.75 -16.27 15.10
N TYR A 187 -15.69 -15.47 14.99
CA TYR A 187 -15.27 -14.48 15.98
C TYR A 187 -14.68 -15.01 17.30
N ASP A 188 -14.37 -16.31 17.39
CA ASP A 188 -13.73 -16.90 18.58
C ASP A 188 -12.25 -16.51 18.68
N VAL A 189 -11.54 -16.59 17.56
CA VAL A 189 -10.14 -16.17 17.47
C VAL A 189 -10.05 -14.64 17.40
N ARG A 190 -9.21 -14.06 18.25
CA ARG A 190 -8.83 -12.64 18.20
C ARG A 190 -7.39 -12.48 17.80
N TRP A 191 -7.09 -11.38 17.12
CA TRP A 191 -5.75 -11.00 16.73
C TRP A 191 -5.39 -9.59 17.18
N THR A 192 -4.10 -9.36 17.30
CA THR A 192 -3.50 -8.03 17.45
C THR A 192 -2.07 -8.04 16.91
N THR A 193 -1.47 -6.87 16.79
CA THR A 193 -0.08 -6.70 16.37
C THR A 193 0.65 -5.70 17.24
N VAL A 194 1.91 -6.00 17.52
CA VAL A 194 2.85 -5.11 18.20
C VAL A 194 4.11 -4.92 17.36
N ALA A 195 4.90 -3.88 17.65
CA ALA A 195 6.19 -3.71 17.00
C ALA A 195 7.06 -4.98 17.18
N ALA A 196 7.81 -5.36 16.15
CA ALA A 196 8.62 -6.58 16.19
C ALA A 196 9.60 -6.57 17.38
N GLY A 197 9.59 -7.62 18.20
CA GLY A 197 10.43 -7.73 19.39
C GLY A 197 9.94 -6.96 20.62
N ALA A 198 8.79 -6.27 20.53
CA ALA A 198 8.13 -5.70 21.70
C ALA A 198 7.58 -6.80 22.62
N ALA A 199 7.22 -6.43 23.85
CA ALA A 199 6.56 -7.33 24.77
C ALA A 199 5.23 -7.82 24.19
N ALA A 200 4.87 -9.07 24.50
CA ALA A 200 3.57 -9.61 24.13
C ALA A 200 2.44 -8.76 24.75
N PRO A 201 1.30 -8.61 24.06
CA PRO A 201 0.15 -7.91 24.61
C PRO A 201 -0.31 -8.56 25.92
N SER A 202 -0.83 -7.76 26.85
CA SER A 202 -1.42 -8.31 28.07
C SER A 202 -2.76 -9.00 27.78
N SER A 203 -3.14 -10.01 28.57
CA SER A 203 -4.38 -10.77 28.36
C SER A 203 -5.66 -9.94 28.53
N GLY A 204 -5.57 -8.74 29.11
CA GLY A 204 -6.68 -7.77 29.19
C GLY A 204 -6.81 -6.86 27.97
N GLU A 205 -5.82 -6.82 27.08
CA GLU A 205 -5.85 -5.93 25.92
C GLU A 205 -6.88 -6.38 24.87
N PRO A 206 -7.64 -5.43 24.30
CA PRO A 206 -8.60 -5.73 23.25
C PRO A 206 -7.87 -6.16 21.97
N GLY A 207 -8.44 -7.14 21.28
CA GLY A 207 -8.03 -7.57 19.95
C GLY A 207 -9.17 -7.45 18.96
N GLN A 208 -8.87 -7.64 17.69
CA GLN A 208 -9.87 -7.70 16.63
C GLN A 208 -10.28 -9.16 16.40
N ASN A 209 -11.57 -9.42 16.24
CA ASN A 209 -12.04 -10.77 15.95
C ASN A 209 -11.66 -11.15 14.51
N ILE A 210 -11.21 -12.39 14.30
CA ILE A 210 -11.04 -12.99 12.98
C ILE A 210 -12.38 -13.55 12.52
N GLY A 211 -12.79 -13.22 11.29
CA GLY A 211 -13.96 -13.82 10.66
C GLY A 211 -13.67 -15.19 10.02
N PHE A 212 -14.45 -15.58 9.02
CA PHE A 212 -14.16 -16.77 8.20
C PHE A 212 -13.04 -16.45 7.20
N GLN A 213 -11.80 -16.87 7.51
CA GLN A 213 -10.62 -16.66 6.67
C GLN A 213 -10.32 -15.18 6.40
N GLU A 214 -9.93 -14.44 7.45
CA GLU A 214 -9.59 -13.02 7.30
C GLU A 214 -8.32 -12.90 6.43
N THR A 215 -8.48 -12.22 5.31
CA THR A 215 -7.38 -11.66 4.53
C THR A 215 -7.35 -10.18 4.87
N PHE A 216 -6.26 -9.71 5.44
CA PHE A 216 -6.15 -8.36 6.00
C PHE A 216 -6.43 -7.30 4.92
N PRO A 217 -7.65 -6.71 4.90
CA PRO A 217 -8.10 -5.88 3.78
C PRO A 217 -7.46 -4.48 3.79
N PHE A 218 -6.69 -4.18 4.84
CA PHE A 218 -6.00 -2.93 5.10
C PHE A 218 -4.49 -3.08 4.96
N GLY A 219 -4.04 -4.10 4.22
CA GLY A 219 -2.63 -4.47 4.12
C GLY A 219 -2.18 -5.37 5.27
N VAL A 220 -1.07 -6.06 5.04
CA VAL A 220 -0.48 -6.94 6.06
C VAL A 220 0.02 -6.06 7.22
N PRO A 221 -0.44 -6.28 8.46
CA PRO A 221 0.08 -5.52 9.59
C PRO A 221 1.58 -5.76 9.72
N ILE A 222 2.38 -4.77 10.12
CA ILE A 222 3.83 -4.92 10.25
C ILE A 222 4.20 -5.10 11.72
N GLY A 223 4.96 -6.16 12.02
CA GLY A 223 5.42 -6.46 13.38
C GLY A 223 5.11 -7.89 13.80
N ASP A 224 5.02 -8.11 15.10
CA ASP A 224 4.68 -9.41 15.67
C ASP A 224 3.16 -9.55 15.78
N VAL A 225 2.61 -10.56 15.09
CA VAL A 225 1.18 -10.89 15.09
C VAL A 225 0.90 -11.89 16.21
N TYR A 226 -0.10 -11.59 17.02
CA TYR A 226 -0.53 -12.41 18.15
C TYR A 226 -1.98 -12.85 17.98
N LEU A 227 -2.27 -14.10 18.33
CA LEU A 227 -3.61 -14.67 18.37
C LEU A 227 -3.98 -15.15 19.77
N ARG A 228 -5.27 -15.17 20.08
CA ARG A 228 -5.85 -15.79 21.29
C ARG A 228 -7.25 -16.31 21.01
N SER A 229 -7.72 -17.26 21.80
CA SER A 229 -9.11 -17.72 21.82
C SER A 229 -9.52 -18.04 23.24
N ALA A 230 -10.71 -17.60 23.64
CA ALA A 230 -11.23 -17.91 24.97
C ALA A 230 -11.67 -19.38 25.10
N SER A 231 -12.06 -20.02 23.99
CA SER A 231 -12.52 -21.41 23.95
C SER A 231 -11.39 -22.43 23.79
N GLY A 232 -10.19 -21.97 23.40
CA GLY A 232 -9.08 -22.84 23.04
C GLY A 232 -9.10 -23.29 21.57
N ALA A 233 -9.68 -22.50 20.67
CA ALA A 233 -9.75 -22.78 19.25
C ALA A 233 -8.36 -22.93 18.59
N GLN A 234 -8.32 -23.61 17.44
CA GLN A 234 -7.14 -23.70 16.59
C GLN A 234 -7.22 -22.69 15.45
N ALA A 235 -6.08 -22.08 15.11
CA ALA A 235 -5.97 -21.19 13.97
C ALA A 235 -4.79 -21.60 13.07
N SER A 236 -5.01 -21.58 11.75
CA SER A 236 -3.95 -21.75 10.75
C SER A 236 -3.49 -20.40 10.24
N VAL A 237 -2.18 -20.24 10.02
CA VAL A 237 -1.57 -18.98 9.58
C VAL A 237 -0.73 -19.24 8.33
N TYR A 238 -0.99 -18.48 7.28
CA TYR A 238 -0.27 -18.54 6.00
C TYR A 238 0.31 -17.18 5.69
N LYS A 239 1.56 -17.16 5.22
CA LYS A 239 2.31 -15.95 4.91
C LYS A 239 2.86 -16.05 3.49
N GLY A 240 2.64 -15.01 2.70
CA GLY A 240 3.31 -14.84 1.41
C GLY A 240 4.31 -13.70 1.46
N ASP A 241 5.51 -13.95 0.95
CA ASP A 241 6.62 -13.01 0.84
C ASP A 241 6.89 -12.65 -0.63
#